data_AF-A0A1C4VMC1-F1
#
_entry.id   AF-A0A1C4VMC1-F1
#
_cell.length_a   1.000
_cell.length_b   1.000
_cell.length_c   1.000
_cell.angle_alpha   90.00
_cell.angle_beta   90.00
_cell.angle_gamma   90.00
#
_symmetry.space_group_name_H-M   'P 1'
#
loop_
_entity.id
_entity.type
_entity.pdbx_description
1 polymer ?
#
loop_
_entity_poly.entity_id
_entity_poly.type
_entity_poly.pdbx_seq_one_letter_code
_entity_poly.pdbx_strand_id
1 'polypeptide(L)'
;MRIIEGTVDEIVEYQRRNGTAVDPVDDPTEADPEQEPEAAVTTSALSLDDEDSFPLLQFVYTRASDGATTRRVLTYLRRALEQDTLVEIGSSDRSYDGYTNYLMVRDDAPRRFGAVAYVKPFNGGLTLRLRPEDVADITDERVKLRQGASTRKYAVTCRLVDDEAVELALMLTGRALAKVRPA
;
A
#
# COMPACT_ATOMS: atom_id res chain seq x y z
N MET A 1 0.28 24.56 -12.04
CA MET A 1 1.54 23.82 -12.27
C MET A 1 1.15 22.37 -12.51
N ARG A 2 1.18 21.89 -13.76
CA ARG A 2 0.83 20.49 -14.08
C ARG A 2 2.02 19.61 -13.71
N ILE A 3 1.81 18.68 -12.80
CA ILE A 3 2.79 17.68 -12.39
C ILE A 3 2.70 16.55 -13.42
N ILE A 4 3.84 16.10 -13.94
CA ILE A 4 3.94 14.97 -14.87
C ILE A 4 4.60 13.84 -14.07
N GLU A 5 3.90 12.73 -13.92
CA GLU A 5 4.36 11.57 -13.16
C GLU A 5 4.76 10.43 -14.12
N GLY A 6 5.92 9.83 -13.86
CA GLY A 6 6.55 8.78 -14.66
C GLY A 6 7.99 8.54 -14.19
N THR A 7 8.62 7.47 -14.67
CA THR A 7 10.08 7.28 -14.59
C THR A 7 10.81 8.41 -15.33
N VAL A 8 12.11 8.59 -15.06
CA VAL A 8 12.91 9.66 -15.71
C VAL A 8 12.79 9.60 -17.24
N ASP A 9 12.75 8.40 -17.81
CA ASP A 9 12.61 8.19 -19.26
C ASP A 9 11.20 8.53 -19.78
N GLU A 10 10.14 8.23 -19.02
CA GLU A 10 8.75 8.58 -19.36
C GLU A 10 8.49 10.10 -19.29
N ILE A 11 9.12 10.79 -18.34
CA ILE A 11 9.04 12.26 -18.24
C ILE A 11 9.73 12.94 -19.43
N VAL A 12 10.88 12.39 -19.87
CA VAL A 12 11.60 12.88 -21.06
C VAL A 12 10.80 12.62 -22.34
N GLU A 13 10.14 11.46 -22.46
CA GLU A 13 9.32 11.12 -23.62
C GLU A 13 8.03 11.97 -23.68
N TYR A 14 7.38 12.20 -22.53
CA TYR A 14 6.20 13.04 -22.40
C TYR A 14 6.49 14.50 -22.80
N GLN A 15 7.62 15.06 -22.34
CA GLN A 15 8.02 16.44 -22.67
C GLN A 15 8.30 16.63 -24.17
N ARG A 16 8.72 15.56 -24.87
CA ARG A 16 8.94 15.57 -26.33
C ARG A 16 7.63 15.54 -27.12
N ARG A 17 6.57 14.94 -26.55
CA ARG A 17 5.29 14.66 -27.22
C ARG A 17 4.25 15.79 -27.07
N ASN A 18 4.27 16.53 -25.95
CA ASN A 18 3.20 17.45 -25.54
C ASN A 18 3.50 18.95 -25.67
N GLY A 19 4.37 19.33 -26.61
CA GLY A 19 4.43 20.72 -27.06
C GLY A 19 3.14 21.11 -27.78
N THR A 20 2.17 21.69 -27.03
CA THR A 20 1.02 22.57 -27.43
C THR A 20 -0.40 22.06 -27.06
N ALA A 21 -1.05 22.81 -26.16
CA ALA A 21 -2.50 23.09 -25.95
C ALA A 21 -3.54 22.04 -25.42
N VAL A 22 -4.05 22.36 -24.21
CA VAL A 22 -5.41 22.35 -23.57
C VAL A 22 -6.63 21.60 -24.18
N ASP A 23 -7.19 20.68 -23.35
CA ASP A 23 -8.57 20.15 -23.04
C ASP A 23 -9.69 19.99 -24.12
N PRO A 24 -10.84 19.31 -23.82
CA PRO A 24 -11.10 17.90 -23.42
C PRO A 24 -12.25 17.26 -24.29
N VAL A 25 -12.80 16.09 -23.87
CA VAL A 25 -14.13 15.41 -24.20
C VAL A 25 -13.88 13.92 -24.53
N ASP A 26 -14.17 12.96 -23.64
CA ASP A 26 -15.44 12.25 -23.33
C ASP A 26 -15.72 11.05 -24.27
N ASP A 27 -15.61 9.82 -23.74
CA ASP A 27 -16.49 8.61 -23.87
C ASP A 27 -15.71 7.32 -23.46
N PRO A 28 -16.34 6.15 -23.19
CA PRO A 28 -16.06 5.31 -22.03
C PRO A 28 -15.38 4.00 -22.45
N THR A 29 -14.20 3.67 -21.94
CA THR A 29 -13.60 2.38 -22.26
C THR A 29 -12.91 1.80 -21.03
N GLU A 30 -13.38 0.59 -20.71
CA GLU A 30 -12.80 -0.49 -19.90
C GLU A 30 -11.67 -0.09 -18.94
N ALA A 31 -11.93 -0.28 -17.64
CA ALA A 31 -10.98 -0.05 -16.57
C ALA A 31 -9.67 -0.83 -16.82
N ASP A 32 -8.66 -0.08 -17.23
CA ASP A 32 -7.28 -0.52 -17.38
C ASP A 32 -6.72 -0.93 -15.99
N PRO A 33 -6.25 -2.18 -15.81
CA PRO A 33 -5.63 -2.62 -14.56
C PRO A 33 -4.29 -1.93 -14.24
N GLU A 34 -3.82 -1.01 -15.10
CA GLU A 34 -2.61 -0.20 -14.90
C GLU A 34 -2.84 1.14 -14.19
N GLN A 35 -4.08 1.50 -13.84
CA GLN A 35 -4.31 2.63 -12.93
C GLN A 35 -3.93 2.26 -11.50
N GLU A 36 -2.77 2.76 -11.05
CA GLU A 36 -2.53 2.98 -9.63
C GLU A 36 -3.75 3.73 -9.07
N PRO A 37 -4.34 3.30 -7.93
CA PRO A 37 -5.48 4.01 -7.37
C PRO A 37 -5.06 5.44 -7.08
N GLU A 38 -5.74 6.41 -7.71
CA GLU A 38 -5.52 7.84 -7.50
C GLU A 38 -5.60 8.13 -6.00
N ALA A 39 -4.45 8.38 -5.38
CA ALA A 39 -4.37 8.72 -3.98
C ALA A 39 -4.72 10.20 -3.83
N ALA A 40 -5.95 10.49 -3.43
CA ALA A 40 -6.30 11.81 -2.90
C ALA A 40 -5.53 12.00 -1.58
N VAL A 41 -4.47 12.82 -1.64
CA VAL A 41 -3.62 13.16 -0.50
C VAL A 41 -4.41 13.98 0.50
N THR A 42 -4.66 13.43 1.69
CA THR A 42 -4.95 14.21 2.89
C THR A 42 -4.08 13.67 4.02
N THR A 43 -3.26 14.57 4.55
CA THR A 43 -2.22 14.40 5.55
C THR A 43 -2.78 14.10 6.93
N SER A 44 -2.38 12.96 7.50
CA SER A 44 -1.85 12.83 8.87
C SER A 44 -1.27 11.44 9.03
N ALA A 45 0.03 11.38 9.32
CA ALA A 45 0.70 10.16 9.73
C ALA A 45 0.33 9.88 11.19
N LEU A 46 -0.25 8.72 11.47
CA LEU A 46 -0.81 8.42 12.79
C LEU A 46 0.02 7.33 13.49
N SER A 47 0.42 7.61 14.73
CA SER A 47 0.89 6.58 15.66
C SER A 47 -0.33 5.79 16.19
N LEU A 48 -0.14 4.58 16.69
CA LEU A 48 -1.22 3.77 17.27
C LEU A 48 -1.38 3.94 18.79
N ASP A 49 -0.51 4.73 19.43
CA ASP A 49 -0.46 4.90 20.89
C ASP A 49 -0.82 6.32 21.36
N ASP A 50 -1.00 7.28 20.44
CA ASP A 50 -1.45 8.65 20.76
C ASP A 50 -2.98 8.79 20.66
N GLU A 51 -3.54 9.86 21.25
CA GLU A 51 -4.98 10.20 21.14
C GLU A 51 -5.45 10.33 19.67
N ASP A 52 -4.52 10.64 18.76
CA ASP A 52 -4.77 10.74 17.32
C ASP A 52 -4.91 9.37 16.62
N SER A 53 -4.70 8.25 17.33
CA SER A 53 -4.87 6.89 16.80
C SER A 53 -6.33 6.46 16.60
N PHE A 54 -7.28 7.20 17.17
CA PHE A 54 -8.70 6.83 17.17
C PHE A 54 -9.26 6.54 15.77
N PRO A 55 -9.00 7.34 14.72
CA PRO A 55 -9.50 7.06 13.37
C PRO A 55 -8.97 5.75 12.79
N LEU A 56 -7.69 5.42 13.03
CA LEU A 56 -7.11 4.15 12.59
C LEU A 56 -7.74 2.96 13.30
N LEU A 57 -7.87 3.04 14.62
CA LEU A 57 -8.49 1.99 15.41
C LEU A 57 -9.94 1.78 14.97
N GLN A 58 -10.73 2.86 14.87
CA GLN A 58 -12.10 2.81 14.39
C GLN A 58 -12.20 2.19 13.00
N PHE A 59 -11.32 2.56 12.07
CA PHE A 59 -11.28 1.99 10.73
C PHE A 59 -11.05 0.48 10.76
N VAL A 60 -10.08 0.00 11.55
CA VAL A 60 -9.81 -1.44 11.66
C VAL A 60 -11.01 -2.18 12.28
N TYR A 61 -11.55 -1.67 13.39
CA TYR A 61 -12.68 -2.28 14.10
C TYR A 61 -13.94 -2.35 13.25
N THR A 62 -14.20 -1.35 12.40
CA THR A 62 -15.41 -1.31 11.56
C THR A 62 -15.29 -2.11 10.27
N ARG A 63 -14.06 -2.34 9.78
CA ARG A 63 -13.83 -3.00 8.48
C ARG A 63 -13.38 -4.45 8.60
N ALA A 64 -12.84 -4.89 9.72
CA ALA A 64 -12.41 -6.28 9.91
C ALA A 64 -13.60 -7.25 9.98
N SER A 65 -13.44 -8.47 9.44
CA SER A 65 -14.50 -9.49 9.44
C SER A 65 -14.84 -10.02 10.83
N ASP A 66 -13.85 -10.08 11.72
CA ASP A 66 -13.95 -10.70 13.02
C ASP A 66 -12.87 -10.20 14.00
N GLY A 67 -13.03 -10.53 15.27
CA GLY A 67 -12.12 -10.09 16.34
C GLY A 67 -10.70 -10.67 16.24
N ALA A 68 -10.51 -11.86 15.68
CA ALA A 68 -9.18 -12.45 15.53
C ALA A 68 -8.39 -11.75 14.41
N THR A 69 -9.05 -11.47 13.29
CA THR A 69 -8.51 -10.66 12.20
C THR A 69 -8.18 -9.25 12.68
N THR A 70 -9.10 -8.62 13.42
CA THR A 70 -8.86 -7.31 14.07
C THR A 70 -7.60 -7.35 14.93
N ARG A 71 -7.48 -8.33 15.83
CA ARG A 71 -6.31 -8.48 16.71
C ARG A 71 -5.03 -8.57 15.91
N ARG A 72 -4.98 -9.45 14.90
CA ARG A 72 -3.76 -9.67 14.10
C ARG A 72 -3.37 -8.45 13.27
N VAL A 73 -4.35 -7.76 12.67
CA VAL A 73 -4.11 -6.52 11.94
C VAL A 73 -3.53 -5.45 12.87
N LEU A 74 -4.13 -5.23 14.04
CA LEU A 74 -3.61 -4.26 15.01
C LEU A 74 -2.21 -4.65 15.53
N THR A 75 -1.96 -5.92 15.81
CA THR A 75 -0.63 -6.42 16.19
C THR A 75 0.39 -6.16 15.10
N TYR A 76 0.06 -6.45 13.83
CA TYR A 76 0.93 -6.17 12.70
C TYR A 76 1.23 -4.67 12.58
N LEU A 77 0.20 -3.82 12.62
CA LEU A 77 0.39 -2.38 12.44
C LEU A 77 1.25 -1.76 13.56
N ARG A 78 1.02 -2.13 14.83
CA ARG A 78 1.86 -1.66 15.95
C ARG A 78 3.33 -2.01 15.74
N ARG A 79 3.60 -3.25 15.35
CA ARG A 79 4.97 -3.71 15.12
C ARG A 79 5.58 -3.23 13.82
N ALA A 80 4.77 -2.82 12.84
CA ALA A 80 5.25 -2.14 11.66
C ALA A 80 5.72 -0.71 12.01
N LEU A 81 5.00 0.00 12.88
CA LEU A 81 5.40 1.33 13.36
C LEU A 81 6.76 1.30 14.07
N GLU A 82 7.07 0.23 14.80
CA GLU A 82 8.39 -0.01 15.41
C GLU A 82 9.54 -0.10 14.39
N GLN A 83 9.25 -0.25 13.09
CA GLN A 83 10.24 -0.26 12.00
C GLN A 83 10.42 1.12 11.33
N ASP A 84 10.11 2.22 12.03
CA ASP A 84 10.13 3.60 11.51
C ASP A 84 9.20 3.79 10.30
N THR A 85 7.98 3.29 10.43
CA THR A 85 6.93 3.44 9.41
C THR A 85 5.81 4.35 9.87
N LEU A 86 5.02 4.81 8.92
CA LEU A 86 3.78 5.53 9.15
C LEU A 86 2.60 4.70 8.64
N VAL A 87 1.45 4.84 9.28
CA VAL A 87 0.20 4.23 8.84
C VAL A 87 -0.81 5.32 8.44
N GLU A 88 -1.38 5.18 7.26
CA GLU A 88 -2.39 6.08 6.70
C GLU A 88 -3.61 5.28 6.23
N ILE A 89 -4.82 5.85 6.32
CA ILE A 89 -6.03 5.28 5.72
C ILE A 89 -6.03 5.64 4.23
N GLY A 90 -6.22 4.66 3.34
CA GLY A 90 -6.36 4.95 1.91
C GLY A 90 -7.70 5.62 1.61
N SER A 91 -7.72 6.62 0.74
CA SER A 91 -8.92 7.36 0.31
C SER A 91 -9.43 6.90 -1.06
N SER A 92 -10.75 6.93 -1.27
CA SER A 92 -11.36 6.63 -2.57
C SER A 92 -12.72 7.31 -2.73
N ASP A 93 -12.88 8.05 -3.81
CA ASP A 93 -14.13 8.76 -4.15
C ASP A 93 -15.30 7.82 -4.47
N ARG A 94 -15.04 6.52 -4.67
CA ARG A 94 -16.07 5.50 -4.94
C ARG A 94 -16.63 4.86 -3.66
N SER A 95 -16.04 5.14 -2.51
CA SER A 95 -16.46 4.56 -1.24
C SER A 95 -17.46 5.47 -0.52
N TYR A 96 -18.45 4.88 0.16
CA TYR A 96 -19.54 5.62 0.81
C TYR A 96 -19.05 6.65 1.85
N ASP A 97 -17.98 6.32 2.56
CA ASP A 97 -17.39 7.15 3.60
C ASP A 97 -16.10 7.86 3.14
N GLY A 98 -15.79 7.82 1.84
CA GLY A 98 -14.56 8.40 1.27
C GLY A 98 -13.28 7.61 1.57
N TYR A 99 -13.36 6.51 2.32
CA TYR A 99 -12.22 5.63 2.61
C TYR A 99 -12.24 4.31 1.82
N THR A 100 -11.08 3.98 1.25
CA THR A 100 -10.83 2.65 0.66
C THR A 100 -11.02 1.53 1.67
N ASN A 101 -10.93 0.29 1.22
CA ASN A 101 -10.93 -0.90 2.09
C ASN A 101 -9.53 -1.28 2.60
N TYR A 102 -8.57 -0.36 2.59
CA TYR A 102 -7.20 -0.67 3.00
C TYR A 102 -6.51 0.46 3.77
N LEU A 103 -5.53 0.05 4.57
CA LEU A 103 -4.53 0.90 5.20
C LEU A 103 -3.24 0.84 4.39
N MET A 104 -2.45 1.90 4.47
CA MET A 104 -1.14 2.03 3.84
C MET A 104 -0.08 2.12 4.93
N VAL A 105 0.85 1.17 4.94
CA VAL A 105 2.10 1.27 5.70
C VAL A 105 3.14 1.91 4.80
N ARG A 106 3.82 2.96 5.26
CA ARG A 106 4.75 3.77 4.47
C ARG A 106 6.06 3.95 5.21
N ASP A 107 7.13 4.13 4.46
CA ASP A 107 8.40 4.58 5.02
C ASP A 107 8.29 6.04 5.48
N ASP A 108 8.82 6.37 6.65
CA ASP A 108 8.83 7.74 7.21
C ASP A 108 9.98 8.62 6.68
N ALA A 109 10.48 8.32 5.47
CA ALA A 109 11.55 9.11 4.85
C ALA A 109 11.00 10.35 4.11
N PRO A 110 11.79 11.45 4.01
CA PRO A 110 11.40 12.66 3.27
C PRO A 110 11.06 12.40 1.80
N ARG A 111 11.68 11.38 1.20
CA ARG A 111 11.33 10.86 -0.12
C ARG A 111 10.31 9.74 0.04
N ARG A 112 9.04 10.11 0.06
CA ARG A 112 7.94 9.16 0.16
C ARG A 112 7.83 8.36 -1.13
N PHE A 113 8.35 7.15 -1.13
CA PHE A 113 7.93 6.15 -2.11
C PHE A 113 6.49 5.70 -1.76
N GLY A 114 5.74 5.14 -2.73
CA GLY A 114 4.41 4.56 -2.45
C GLY A 114 4.44 3.56 -1.28
N ALA A 115 3.27 3.14 -0.78
CA ALA A 115 3.17 2.30 0.42
C ALA A 115 4.10 1.07 0.37
N VAL A 116 4.77 0.71 1.46
CA VAL A 116 5.55 -0.53 1.55
C VAL A 116 4.66 -1.75 1.75
N ALA A 117 3.48 -1.56 2.34
CA ALA A 117 2.43 -2.56 2.40
C ALA A 117 1.04 -1.90 2.35
N TYR A 118 0.14 -2.51 1.60
CA TYR A 118 -1.29 -2.28 1.70
C TYR A 118 -1.90 -3.37 2.57
N VAL A 119 -2.66 -2.99 3.59
CA VAL A 119 -3.33 -3.93 4.52
C VAL A 119 -4.82 -3.83 4.33
N LYS A 120 -5.50 -4.95 4.08
CA LYS A 120 -6.96 -5.05 4.01
C LYS A 120 -7.51 -5.55 5.34
N PRO A 121 -8.11 -4.71 6.19
CA PRO A 121 -8.59 -5.15 7.50
C PRO A 121 -9.64 -6.25 7.40
N PHE A 122 -10.49 -6.20 6.35
CA PHE A 122 -11.57 -7.16 6.14
C PHE A 122 -11.14 -8.62 6.22
N ASN A 123 -9.96 -8.96 5.73
CA ASN A 123 -9.52 -10.35 5.69
C ASN A 123 -8.07 -10.58 6.15
N GLY A 124 -7.42 -9.53 6.69
CA GLY A 124 -6.01 -9.54 7.06
C GLY A 124 -5.07 -9.75 5.87
N GLY A 125 -5.49 -9.40 4.66
CA GLY A 125 -4.68 -9.55 3.45
C GLY A 125 -3.69 -8.40 3.30
N LEU A 126 -2.42 -8.71 3.09
CA LEU A 126 -1.37 -7.74 2.80
C LEU A 126 -0.93 -7.86 1.35
N THR A 127 -0.60 -6.72 0.75
CA THR A 127 0.11 -6.63 -0.52
C THR A 127 1.35 -5.78 -0.31
N LEU A 128 2.53 -6.36 -0.45
CA LEU A 128 3.80 -5.70 -0.12
C LEU A 128 4.51 -5.20 -1.36
N ARG A 129 5.28 -4.10 -1.25
CA ARG A 129 6.11 -3.54 -2.33
C ARG A 129 7.35 -4.40 -2.61
N LEU A 130 7.12 -5.67 -2.92
CA LEU A 130 8.11 -6.66 -3.26
C LEU A 130 7.80 -7.23 -4.63
N ARG A 131 8.85 -7.64 -5.33
CA ARG A 131 8.79 -8.42 -6.56
C ARG A 131 9.02 -9.91 -6.24
N PRO A 132 8.68 -10.83 -7.16
CA PRO A 132 8.88 -12.26 -6.91
C PRO A 132 10.33 -12.62 -6.58
N GLU A 133 11.31 -11.96 -7.19
CA GLU A 133 12.72 -12.20 -6.90
C GLU A 133 13.13 -11.86 -5.45
N ASP A 134 12.40 -10.95 -4.79
CA ASP A 134 12.69 -10.52 -3.41
C ASP A 134 12.24 -11.54 -2.35
N VAL A 135 11.47 -12.54 -2.77
CA VAL A 135 10.92 -13.60 -1.91
C VAL A 135 11.17 -15.00 -2.47
N ALA A 136 12.07 -15.12 -3.46
CA ALA A 136 12.36 -16.39 -4.13
C ALA A 136 12.96 -17.45 -3.17
N ASP A 137 13.56 -17.01 -2.07
CA ASP A 137 14.10 -17.84 -0.99
C ASP A 137 13.06 -18.29 0.05
N ILE A 138 11.82 -17.78 -0.02
CA ILE A 138 10.76 -18.08 0.94
C ILE A 138 9.84 -19.17 0.37
N THR A 139 9.71 -20.27 1.10
CA THR A 139 8.86 -21.42 0.72
C THR A 139 7.55 -21.51 1.50
N ASP A 140 7.26 -20.53 2.36
CA ASP A 140 6.04 -20.51 3.18
C ASP A 140 4.78 -20.30 2.32
N GLU A 141 3.81 -21.21 2.45
CA GLU A 141 2.56 -21.22 1.66
C GLU A 141 1.66 -19.99 1.87
N ARG A 142 1.89 -19.23 2.94
CA ARG A 142 1.20 -17.98 3.23
C ARG A 142 1.67 -16.85 2.32
N VAL A 143 2.85 -16.98 1.70
CA VAL A 143 3.36 -16.05 0.69
C VAL A 143 2.86 -16.46 -0.68
N LYS A 144 2.07 -15.59 -1.31
CA LYS A 144 1.49 -15.84 -2.63
C LYS A 144 1.87 -14.74 -3.61
N LEU A 145 2.16 -15.14 -4.83
CA LEU A 145 2.35 -14.23 -5.94
C LEU A 145 1.00 -13.92 -6.59
N ARG A 146 0.71 -12.64 -6.78
CA ARG A 146 -0.48 -12.18 -7.50
C ARG A 146 -0.36 -12.59 -8.97
N GLN A 147 -1.41 -13.20 -9.51
CA GLN A 147 -1.46 -13.59 -10.92
C GLN A 147 -1.24 -12.36 -11.83
N GLY A 148 -0.42 -12.52 -12.87
CA GLY A 148 -0.10 -11.46 -13.83
C GLY A 148 0.95 -10.43 -13.37
N ALA A 149 1.50 -10.56 -12.17
CA ALA A 149 2.45 -9.59 -11.60
C ALA A 149 3.89 -10.13 -11.50
N SER A 150 4.32 -11.04 -12.39
CA SER A 150 5.59 -11.77 -12.27
C SER A 150 6.87 -10.93 -12.30
N THR A 151 6.78 -9.65 -12.70
CA THR A 151 7.92 -8.71 -12.70
C THR A 151 7.60 -7.39 -11.99
N ARG A 152 6.37 -7.25 -11.48
CA ARG A 152 5.84 -5.96 -10.98
C ARG A 152 6.11 -5.83 -9.48
N LYS A 153 6.25 -4.59 -9.01
CA LYS A 153 6.15 -4.28 -7.58
C LYS A 153 4.72 -4.60 -7.12
N TYR A 154 4.51 -4.92 -5.84
CA TYR A 154 3.20 -5.34 -5.32
C TYR A 154 2.70 -6.69 -5.86
N ALA A 155 3.63 -7.56 -6.25
CA ALA A 155 3.32 -8.92 -6.65
C ALA A 155 3.14 -9.86 -5.45
N VAL A 156 3.75 -9.53 -4.31
CA VAL A 156 3.76 -10.41 -3.14
C VAL A 156 2.59 -10.09 -2.23
N THR A 157 1.86 -11.12 -1.86
CA THR A 157 0.77 -11.07 -0.89
C THR A 157 1.03 -12.02 0.27
N CYS A 158 0.60 -11.61 1.47
CA CYS A 158 0.68 -12.42 2.68
C CYS A 158 -0.62 -12.22 3.46
N ARG A 159 -1.19 -13.26 4.07
CA ARG A 159 -2.44 -13.13 4.82
C ARG A 159 -2.21 -13.43 6.30
N LEU A 160 -2.67 -12.54 7.18
CA LEU A 160 -2.57 -12.66 8.64
C LEU A 160 -3.56 -13.69 9.21
N VAL A 161 -3.36 -14.97 8.85
CA VAL A 161 -4.25 -16.08 9.24
C VAL A 161 -4.00 -16.57 10.67
N ASP A 162 -2.79 -16.39 11.18
CA ASP A 162 -2.32 -16.80 12.50
C ASP A 162 -1.21 -15.84 12.98
N ASP A 163 -0.65 -16.10 14.16
CA ASP A 163 0.37 -15.23 14.74
C ASP A 163 1.74 -15.42 14.04
N GLU A 164 2.04 -16.60 13.49
CA GLU A 164 3.23 -16.85 12.66
C GLU A 164 3.19 -16.03 11.37
N ALA A 165 2.01 -15.89 10.76
CA ALA A 165 1.79 -15.06 9.58
C ALA A 165 2.06 -13.58 9.86
N VAL A 166 1.85 -13.12 11.10
CA VAL A 166 2.19 -11.74 11.51
C VAL A 166 3.71 -11.56 11.51
N GLU A 167 4.47 -12.52 12.06
CA GLU A 167 5.94 -12.48 12.03
C GLU A 167 6.46 -12.49 10.59
N LEU A 168 5.91 -13.38 9.75
CA LEU A 168 6.26 -13.48 8.34
C LEU A 168 5.98 -12.16 7.60
N ALA A 169 4.80 -11.57 7.83
CA ALA A 169 4.43 -10.28 7.26
C ALA A 169 5.38 -9.15 7.69
N LEU A 170 5.82 -9.12 8.95
CA LEU A 170 6.77 -8.13 9.45
C LEU A 170 8.16 -8.30 8.84
N MET A 171 8.62 -9.54 8.65
CA MET A 171 9.87 -9.84 7.96
C MET A 171 9.81 -9.37 6.49
N LEU A 172 8.71 -9.67 5.79
CA LEU A 172 8.48 -9.19 4.42
C LEU A 172 8.40 -7.65 4.36
N THR A 173 7.80 -7.02 5.37
CA THR A 173 7.73 -5.55 5.47
C THR A 173 9.13 -4.96 5.61
N GLY A 174 9.99 -5.54 6.45
CA GLY A 174 11.39 -5.15 6.57
C GLY A 174 12.16 -5.25 5.24
N ARG A 175 11.93 -6.33 4.47
CA ARG A 175 12.49 -6.46 3.11
C ARG A 175 11.99 -5.35 2.19
N ALA A 176 10.70 -5.02 2.25
CA ALA A 176 10.11 -3.96 1.43
C ALA A 176 10.68 -2.58 1.79
N LEU A 177 10.88 -2.31 3.09
CA LEU A 177 11.52 -1.09 3.59
C LEU A 177 12.95 -0.95 3.09
N ALA A 178 13.73 -2.03 3.13
CA ALA A 178 15.11 -2.04 2.62
C ALA A 178 15.22 -1.71 1.12
N LYS A 179 14.13 -1.83 0.34
CA LYS A 179 14.09 -1.44 -1.08
C LYS A 179 13.79 0.04 -1.31
N VAL A 180 13.17 0.71 -0.34
CA VAL A 180 12.76 2.12 -0.47
C VAL A 180 13.66 3.07 0.32
N ARG A 181 14.29 2.59 1.38
CA ARG A 181 15.31 3.35 2.11
C ARG A 181 16.61 3.37 1.31
N PRO A 182 17.20 4.56 1.05
CA PRO A 182 18.52 4.63 0.43
C PRO A 182 19.56 3.95 1.34
N ALA A 183 20.46 3.17 0.72
CA ALA A 183 21.64 2.60 1.38
C ALA A 183 22.67 3.67 1.73
#